data_AF-A0A946BGG1-F1
#
_entry.id   AF-A0A946BGG1-F1
#
_cell.length_a   1.000
_cell.length_b   1.000
_cell.length_c   1.000
_cell.angle_alpha   90.00
_cell.angle_beta   90.00
_cell.angle_gamma   90.00
#
_symmetry.space_group_name_H-M   'P 1'
#
loop_
_entity.id
_entity.type
_entity.pdbx_description
1 polymer ?
#
loop_
_entity_poly.entity_id
_entity_poly.type
_entity_poly.pdbx_seq_one_letter_code
_entity_poly.pdbx_strand_id
1 'polypeptide(L)' 'MAYTPELTQHHSALLRRIAWGCQMPMTKTMTSIFDHLGATLDKGKICDACKDKSYCGYCDFYLKGVSNA' A
#
# COMPACT_ATOMS: atom_id res chain seq x y z
N MET A 1 -1.86 -13.59 10.87
CA MET A 1 -2.79 -12.71 11.60
C MET A 1 -2.55 -11.29 11.10
N ALA A 2 -3.54 -10.66 10.48
CA ALA A 2 -3.40 -9.26 10.06
C ALA A 2 -3.60 -8.37 11.29
N TYR A 3 -2.52 -7.83 11.83
CA TYR A 3 -2.61 -6.81 12.87
C TYR A 3 -3.18 -5.55 12.23
N THR A 4 -4.27 -5.00 12.78
CA THR A 4 -4.75 -3.68 12.36
C THR A 4 -3.74 -2.65 12.84
N PRO A 5 -3.00 -1.99 11.95
CA PRO A 5 -2.06 -0.96 12.39
C PRO A 5 -2.84 0.20 12.99
N GLU A 6 -2.52 0.56 14.23
CA GLU A 6 -3.09 1.74 14.86
C GLU A 6 -2.41 3.00 14.32
N LEU A 7 -3.21 3.95 13.85
CA LEU A 7 -2.73 5.25 13.42
C LEU A 7 -2.54 6.15 14.64
N THR A 8 -1.34 6.70 14.81
CA THR A 8 -1.11 7.79 15.77
C THR A 8 -2.07 8.96 15.49
N GLN A 9 -2.29 9.82 16.49
CA GLN A 9 -3.13 11.02 16.32
C GLN A 9 -2.69 11.91 15.14
N HIS A 10 -1.39 12.07 14.93
CA HIS A 10 -0.83 12.85 13.81
C HIS A 10 -1.25 12.29 12.45
N HIS A 11 -0.97 11.00 12.20
CA HIS A 11 -1.33 10.32 10.96
C HIS A 11 -2.86 10.28 10.72
N SER A 12 -3.65 10.11 11.78
CA SER A 12 -5.11 10.18 11.71
C SER A 12 -5.62 11.56 11.27
N ALA A 13 -5.03 12.64 11.79
CA ALA A 13 -5.37 13.99 11.39
C ALA A 13 -4.98 14.28 9.93
N LEU A 14 -3.82 13.80 9.49
CA LEU A 14 -3.37 13.90 8.10
C LEU A 14 -4.32 13.18 7.14
N LEU A 15 -4.64 11.91 7.41
CA LEU A 15 -5.56 11.12 6.60
C LEU A 15 -6.94 11.79 6.49
N ARG A 16 -7.44 12.38 7.58
CA ARG A 16 -8.72 13.11 7.58
C ARG A 16 -8.71 14.33 6.66
N ARG A 17 -7.61 15.09 6.66
CA ARG A 17 -7.46 16.26 5.78
C ARG A 17 -7.43 15.86 4.31
N ILE A 18 -6.72 14.78 3.97
CA ILE A 18 -6.69 14.21 2.61
C ILE A 18 -8.10 13.76 2.22
N ALA A 19 -8.78 13.03 3.12
CA ALA A 19 -10.12 12.52 2.89
C ALA A 19 -11.14 13.64 2.59
N TRP A 20 -11.06 14.77 3.30
CA TRP A 20 -11.86 15.95 3.00
C TRP A 20 -11.55 16.54 1.62
N GLY A 21 -10.27 16.63 1.25
CA GLY A 21 -9.85 17.10 -0.07
C GLY A 21 -10.34 16.21 -1.20
N CYS A 22 -10.38 14.90 -0.98
CA CYS A 22 -10.91 13.92 -1.94
C CYS A 22 -12.43 13.74 -1.88
N GLN A 23 -13.14 14.40 -0.95
CA GLN A 23 -14.56 14.20 -0.67
C GLN A 23 -14.95 12.73 -0.42
N MET A 24 -14.09 11.99 0.29
CA MET A 24 -14.26 10.56 0.56
C MET A 24 -14.19 10.26 2.07
N PRO A 25 -14.81 9.16 2.54
CA PRO A 25 -14.56 8.66 3.89
C PRO A 25 -13.09 8.28 4.10
N MET A 26 -12.58 8.41 5.32
CA MET A 26 -11.17 8.11 5.65
C MET A 26 -10.76 6.68 5.28
N THR A 27 -11.63 5.69 5.49
CA THR A 27 -11.36 4.28 5.16
C THR A 27 -11.16 4.07 3.66
N LYS A 28 -12.04 4.64 2.83
CA LYS A 28 -11.93 4.59 1.37
C LYS A 28 -10.72 5.36 0.86
N THR A 29 -10.43 6.50 1.48
CA THR A 29 -9.22 7.29 1.18
C THR A 29 -7.96 6.47 1.46
N MET A 30 -7.90 5.78 2.60
CA MET A 30 -6.75 4.95 2.96
C MET A 30 -6.55 3.80 1.97
N THR A 31 -7.61 3.09 1.59
CA THR A 31 -7.52 2.05 0.54
C THR A 31 -7.01 2.65 -0.77
N SER A 32 -7.57 3.78 -1.21
CA SER A 32 -7.15 4.43 -2.45
C SER A 32 -5.69 4.90 -2.43
N ILE A 33 -5.18 5.32 -1.26
CA ILE A 33 -3.75 5.64 -1.10
C ILE A 33 -2.91 4.39 -1.30
N PHE A 34 -3.29 3.25 -0.70
CA PHE A 34 -2.56 2.00 -0.90
C PHE A 34 -2.58 1.54 -2.37
N ASP A 35 -3.73 1.62 -3.04
CA ASP A 35 -3.85 1.29 -4.45
C ASP A 35 -2.95 2.20 -5.32
N HIS A 36 -2.94 3.50 -5.02
CA HIS A 36 -2.10 4.46 -5.71
C HIS A 36 -0.59 4.21 -5.47
N LEU A 37 -0.21 3.91 -4.23
CA LEU A 37 1.17 3.53 -3.92
C LEU A 37 1.57 2.22 -4.60
N GLY A 38 0.68 1.23 -4.66
CA GLY A 38 0.90 -0.02 -5.40
C GLY A 38 1.16 0.19 -6.89
N ALA A 39 0.50 1.19 -7.49
CA ALA A 39 0.69 1.55 -8.90
C ALA A 39 1.94 2.41 -9.16
N THR A 40 2.40 3.20 -8.18
CA THR A 40 3.45 4.22 -8.38
C THR A 40 4.83 3.82 -7.86
N LEU A 41 4.90 2.96 -6.83
CA LEU A 41 6.17 2.53 -6.25
C LEU A 41 6.94 1.56 -7.17
N ASP A 42 8.26 1.56 -7.04
CA ASP A 42 9.16 0.64 -7.74
C ASP A 42 8.92 -0.80 -7.27
N LYS A 43 8.23 -1.56 -8.11
CA LYS A 43 7.81 -2.93 -7.82
C LYS A 43 8.97 -3.86 -7.50
N GLY A 44 10.08 -3.73 -8.24
CA GLY A 44 11.27 -4.56 -8.05
C GLY A 44 11.87 -4.34 -6.66
N LYS A 45 12.13 -3.08 -6.30
CA LYS A 45 12.71 -2.74 -4.99
C LYS A 45 11.86 -3.20 -3.82
N ILE A 46 10.53 -3.03 -3.89
CA ILE A 46 9.62 -3.45 -2.83
C ILE A 46 9.56 -4.97 -2.73
N CYS A 47 9.50 -5.67 -3.87
CA CYS A 47 9.48 -7.13 -3.90
C CYS A 47 10.79 -7.73 -3.35
N ASP A 48 11.95 -7.16 -3.70
CA ASP A 48 13.26 -7.63 -3.24
C ASP A 48 13.46 -7.45 -1.74
N ALA A 49 12.91 -6.38 -1.16
CA ALA A 49 12.93 -6.14 0.28
C ALA A 49 11.89 -6.97 1.06
N CYS A 50 10.94 -7.60 0.37
CA CYS A 50 9.84 -8.33 1.00
C CYS A 50 10.33 -9.59 1.72
N LYS A 51 9.96 -9.73 3.00
CA LYS A 51 10.35 -10.87 3.85
C LYS A 51 9.30 -12.00 3.89
N ASP A 52 8.09 -11.74 3.42
CA ASP A 52 6.99 -12.69 3.42
C ASP A 52 6.57 -13.04 1.98
N LYS A 53 6.84 -14.28 1.57
CA LYS A 53 6.53 -14.78 0.23
C LYS A 53 5.18 -15.51 0.15
N SER A 54 4.45 -15.63 1.26
CA SER A 54 3.18 -16.38 1.32
C SER A 54 2.08 -15.80 0.42
N TYR A 55 2.14 -14.49 0.13
CA TYR A 55 1.14 -13.77 -0.67
C TYR A 55 1.64 -13.31 -2.06
N CYS A 56 2.85 -13.70 -2.49
CA CYS A 56 3.42 -13.21 -3.76
C CYS A 56 2.54 -13.48 -4.99
N GLY A 57 1.73 -14.55 -4.99
CA GLY A 57 0.84 -14.88 -6.11
C GLY A 57 -0.25 -13.85 -6.40
N TYR A 58 -0.60 -13.01 -5.42
CA TYR A 58 -1.64 -11.97 -5.48
C TYR A 58 -1.11 -10.58 -5.12
N CYS A 59 0.23 -10.41 -5.05
CA CYS A 59 0.87 -9.17 -4.66
C CYS A 59 1.08 -8.24 -5.86
N ASP A 60 0.66 -6.98 -5.75
CA ASP A 60 0.78 -5.97 -6.83
C ASP A 60 2.23 -5.63 -7.22
N PHE A 61 3.17 -5.94 -6.32
CA PHE A 61 4.61 -5.74 -6.51
C PHE A 61 5.32 -6.95 -7.11
N TYR A 62 4.67 -8.12 -7.17
CA TYR A 62 5.31 -9.31 -7.76
C TYR A 62 5.31 -9.24 -9.29
N LEU A 63 6.50 -9.06 -9.87
CA LEU A 63 6.68 -9.09 -11.32
C LEU A 63 6.84 -10.56 -11.78
N LYS A 64 5.74 -11.21 -12.18
CA LYS A 64 5.84 -12.49 -12.92
C LYS A 64 6.55 -12.25 -14.25
N GLY A 65 7.82 -12.68 -14.34
CA GLY A 65 8.52 -12.81 -15.63
C GLY A 65 9.70 -11.87 -15.88
N VAL A 66 10.24 -11.17 -14.87
CA VAL A 66 11.58 -10.58 -15.03
C VAL A 66 12.61 -11.67 -14.78
N SER A 67 12.79 -12.53 -15.78
CA SER A 67 14.07 -13.20 -15.99
C SER A 67 15.10 -12.11 -16.19
N ASN A 68 15.94 -11.86 -15.19
CA ASN A 68 17.19 -11.17 -15.39
C ASN A 68 17.97 -11.97 -16.45
N ALA A 69 17.96 -11.45 -17.68
CA ALA A 69 18.91 -11.80 -18.73
C ALA A 69 20.07 -10.81 -18.67
#